data_AF-A0A7J6KTS7-F1
#
_entry.id   AF-A0A7J6KTS7-F1
#
_cell.length_a   1.000
_cell.length_b   1.000
_cell.length_c   1.000
_cell.angle_alpha   90.00
_cell.angle_beta   90.00
_cell.angle_gamma   90.00
#
_symmetry.space_group_name_H-M   'P 1'
#
loop_
_entity.id
_entity.type
_entity.pdbx_description
1 polymer ?
#
loop_
_entity_poly.entity_id
_entity_poly.type
_entity_poly.pdbx_seq_one_letter_code
_entity_poly.pdbx_strand_id
1 'polypeptide(L)' 'MQTSNYVYWEKQGADNLCAVHCVNSLLQGPYYNGADLNSFARELDREEEALLGTKIADGQSQNYDASGNYSIGVIEK' A
#
# COMPACT_ATOMS: atom_id res chain seq x y z
N MET A 1 -16.83 -2.71 -22.94
CA MET A 1 -16.64 -1.76 -21.82
C MET A 1 -17.71 -2.09 -20.80
N GLN A 2 -17.35 -2.44 -19.57
CA GLN A 2 -18.28 -3.02 -18.60
C GLN A 2 -19.31 -1.98 -18.15
N THR A 3 -20.59 -2.25 -18.40
CA THR A 3 -21.75 -1.36 -18.17
C THR A 3 -22.50 -1.75 -16.89
N SER A 4 -21.79 -1.97 -15.79
CA SER A 4 -22.45 -2.22 -14.51
C SER A 4 -22.94 -0.92 -13.89
N ASN A 5 -24.22 -0.86 -13.50
CA ASN A 5 -24.82 0.28 -12.77
C ASN A 5 -24.40 0.36 -11.29
N TYR A 6 -23.38 -0.40 -10.89
CA TYR A 6 -22.91 -0.50 -9.51
C TYR A 6 -21.47 -0.01 -9.43
N VAL A 7 -21.20 0.86 -8.47
CA VAL A 7 -19.87 1.38 -8.15
C VAL A 7 -19.35 0.58 -6.95
N TYR A 8 -18.14 0.04 -7.08
CA TYR A 8 -17.46 -0.56 -5.95
C TYR A 8 -16.93 0.56 -5.05
N TRP A 9 -17.26 0.49 -3.77
CA TRP A 9 -16.76 1.37 -2.72
C TRP A 9 -16.36 0.54 -1.52
N GLU A 10 -15.11 0.69 -1.10
CA GLU A 10 -14.60 0.05 0.11
C GLU A 10 -14.58 1.06 1.26
N LYS A 11 -15.32 0.74 2.32
CA LYS A 11 -15.42 1.62 3.48
C LYS A 11 -14.16 1.53 4.33
N GLN A 12 -13.43 2.64 4.44
CA GLN A 12 -12.37 2.76 5.45
C GLN A 12 -12.98 2.79 6.86
N GLY A 13 -12.53 1.86 7.70
CA GLY A 13 -12.97 1.72 9.08
C GLY A 13 -12.01 2.38 10.06
N ALA A 14 -11.86 1.77 11.24
CA ALA A 14 -10.85 2.16 12.23
C ALA A 14 -9.46 1.54 11.96
N ASP A 15 -9.29 0.89 10.80
CA ASP A 15 -8.07 0.18 10.39
C ASP A 15 -6.97 1.10 9.83
N ASN A 16 -7.31 2.35 9.52
CA ASN A 16 -6.40 3.37 8.97
C ASN A 16 -5.71 3.00 7.63
N LEU A 17 -6.18 1.97 6.93
CA LEU A 17 -5.60 1.48 5.67
C LEU A 17 -6.04 2.30 4.44
N CYS A 18 -5.89 3.63 4.50
CA CYS A 18 -6.42 4.52 3.45
C CYS A 18 -5.87 4.23 2.05
N ALA A 19 -4.60 3.81 1.94
CA ALA A 19 -3.99 3.45 0.67
C ALA A 19 -4.67 2.21 0.03
N VAL A 20 -4.98 1.19 0.84
CA VAL A 20 -5.70 -0.02 0.39
C VAL A 20 -7.07 0.37 -0.17
N HIS A 21 -7.87 1.09 0.64
CA HIS A 21 -9.23 1.49 0.27
C HIS A 21 -9.26 2.41 -0.95
N CYS A 22 -8.25 3.29 -1.09
CA CYS A 22 -8.08 4.17 -2.24
C CYS A 22 -7.86 3.37 -3.53
N VAL A 23 -6.86 2.48 -3.55
CA VAL A 23 -6.49 1.72 -4.75
C VAL A 23 -7.61 0.76 -5.14
N ASN A 24 -8.21 0.06 -4.17
CA ASN A 24 -9.33 -0.85 -4.44
C ASN A 24 -10.57 -0.13 -4.97
N SER A 25 -10.89 1.05 -4.42
CA SER A 25 -11.96 1.89 -4.95
C SER A 25 -11.65 2.41 -6.35
N LEU A 26 -10.40 2.81 -6.64
CA LEU A 26 -9.99 3.25 -7.97
C LEU A 26 -10.11 2.12 -9.01
N LEU A 27 -9.65 0.93 -8.65
CA LEU A 27 -9.70 -0.26 -9.51
C LEU A 27 -11.09 -0.92 -9.56
N GLN A 28 -12.03 -0.39 -8.79
CA GLN A 28 -13.40 -0.88 -8.70
C GLN A 28 -13.50 -2.37 -8.26
N GLY A 29 -12.67 -2.77 -7.28
CA GLY A 29 -12.72 -4.10 -6.66
C GLY A 29 -11.68 -4.30 -5.55
N PRO A 30 -11.78 -5.41 -4.78
CA PRO A 30 -10.84 -5.72 -3.68
C PRO A 30 -9.57 -6.38 -4.23
N TYR A 31 -8.71 -5.61 -4.89
CA TYR A 31 -7.50 -6.13 -5.53
C TYR A 31 -6.34 -6.32 -4.56
N TYR A 32 -6.25 -5.47 -3.54
CA TYR A 32 -5.15 -5.46 -2.59
C TYR A 32 -5.65 -5.48 -1.14
N ASN A 33 -4.80 -5.95 -0.24
CA ASN A 33 -4.96 -5.85 1.21
C ASN A 33 -3.69 -5.25 1.85
N GLY A 34 -3.70 -5.06 3.17
CA GLY A 34 -2.56 -4.47 3.89
C GLY A 34 -1.27 -5.29 3.81
N ALA A 35 -1.35 -6.62 3.72
CA ALA A 35 -0.15 -7.46 3.56
C ALA A 35 0.49 -7.30 2.17
N ASP A 36 -0.32 -7.08 1.13
CA ASP A 36 0.17 -6.80 -0.22
C ASP A 36 0.96 -5.48 -0.24
N LEU A 37 0.38 -4.40 0.31
CA LEU A 37 1.08 -3.11 0.39
C LEU A 37 2.32 -3.15 1.29
N ASN A 38 2.29 -3.94 2.38
CA ASN A 38 3.48 -4.17 3.20
C ASN A 38 4.60 -4.81 2.39
N SER A 39 4.27 -5.72 1.46
CA SER A 39 5.26 -6.38 0.60
C SER A 39 5.92 -5.40 -0.37
N PHE A 40 5.13 -4.49 -0.96
CA PHE A 40 5.62 -3.42 -1.84
C PHE A 40 6.50 -2.43 -1.07
N ALA A 41 6.09 -2.03 0.12
CA ALA A 41 6.88 -1.15 0.98
C ALA A 41 8.24 -1.78 1.36
N ARG A 42 8.27 -3.09 1.63
CA ARG A 42 9.52 -3.83 1.88
C ARG A 42 10.39 -3.97 0.64
N GLU A 43 9.79 -4.02 -0.55
CA GLU A 43 10.54 -4.02 -1.80
C GLU A 43 11.20 -2.68 -2.05
N LEU A 44 10.46 -1.59 -1.86
CA LEU A 44 10.99 -0.22 -1.94
C LEU A 44 12.11 0.01 -0.94
N ASP A 45 11.93 -0.41 0.32
CA ASP A 45 12.99 -0.34 1.34
C ASP A 45 14.28 -1.02 0.82
N ARG A 46 14.20 -2.23 0.24
CA ARG A 46 15.39 -2.94 -0.29
C ARG A 46 16.04 -2.21 -1.46
N GLU A 47 15.25 -1.59 -2.32
CA GLU A 47 15.76 -0.81 -3.45
C GLU A 47 16.47 0.46 -2.98
N GLU A 48 15.91 1.15 -1.98
CA GLU A 48 16.51 2.32 -1.35
C GLU A 48 17.82 1.95 -0.62
N GLU A 49 17.85 0.83 0.10
CA GLU A 49 19.06 0.32 0.74
C GLU A 49 20.15 0.00 -0.28
N ALA A 50 19.79 -0.64 -1.40
CA ALA A 50 20.72 -0.99 -2.47
C ALA A 50 21.29 0.26 -3.15
N LEU A 51 20.50 1.33 -3.28
CA LEU A 51 20.91 2.59 -3.90
C LEU A 51 21.78 3.44 -2.97
N LEU A 52 21.41 3.54 -1.69
CA LEU A 52 22.05 4.44 -0.71
C LEU A 52 23.19 3.76 0.06
N GLY A 53 23.31 2.43 -0.01
CA GLY A 53 24.26 1.65 0.79
C GLY A 53 24.02 1.74 2.30
N THR A 54 22.86 2.26 2.71
CA THR A 54 22.44 2.43 4.10
C THR A 54 21.45 1.33 4.42
N LYS A 55 21.65 0.63 5.54
CA LYS A 55 20.71 -0.40 6.00
C LYS A 55 19.65 0.23 6.88
N ILE A 56 18.39 -0.06 6.60
CA ILE A 56 17.29 0.21 7.51
C ILE A 56 17.40 -0.81 8.66
N ALA A 57 17.04 -0.40 9.87
CA ALA A 57 17.07 -1.30 11.02
C ALA A 57 16.14 -2.49 10.77
N ASP A 58 16.62 -3.70 11.08
CA ASP A 58 15.86 -4.94 10.87
C ASP A 58 14.45 -4.84 11.46
N GLY A 59 13.45 -5.12 10.61
CA GLY A 59 12.05 -5.10 11.00
C GLY A 59 11.38 -3.72 10.95
N GLN A 60 12.11 -2.63 10.72
CA GLN A 60 11.50 -1.32 10.46
C GLN A 60 11.41 -1.06 8.97
N SER A 61 10.29 -0.51 8.51
CA SER A 61 10.15 0.02 7.15
C SER A 61 10.12 1.53 7.24
N GLN A 62 10.67 2.21 6.23
CA GLN A 62 10.49 3.66 6.09
C GLN A 62 9.26 4.00 5.22
N ASN A 63 8.70 2.98 4.57
CA ASN A 63 7.61 3.11 3.62
C ASN A 63 6.25 2.66 4.17
N TYR A 64 6.20 2.02 5.35
CA TYR A 64 4.97 1.81 6.11
C TYR A 64 5.20 1.78 7.63
N ASP A 65 4.14 2.02 8.40
CA ASP A 65 4.16 1.88 9.86
C ASP A 65 3.08 0.92 10.41
N ALA A 66 3.16 0.60 11.69
CA ALA A 66 2.19 -0.27 12.37
C ALA A 66 0.78 0.34 12.51
N SER A 67 0.61 1.63 12.19
CA SER A 67 -0.66 2.34 12.25
C SER A 67 -1.42 2.29 10.92
N GLY A 68 -0.87 1.66 9.87
CA GLY A 68 -1.49 1.54 8.56
C GLY A 68 -1.18 2.69 7.60
N ASN A 69 -0.19 3.53 7.90
CA ASN A 69 0.27 4.57 6.99
C ASN A 69 1.24 3.99 5.96
N TYR A 70 1.12 4.45 4.71
CA TYR A 70 1.99 4.06 3.59
C TYR A 70 2.55 5.31 2.91
N SER A 71 3.80 5.24 2.45
CA SER A 71 4.39 6.28 1.60
C SER A 71 3.79 6.26 0.20
N ILE A 72 3.90 7.36 -0.55
CA ILE A 72 3.40 7.44 -1.92
C ILE A 72 4.08 6.43 -2.86
N GLY A 73 5.37 6.12 -2.63
CA GLY A 73 6.11 5.16 -3.43
C GLY A 73 5.46 3.77 -3.42
N VAL A 74 4.84 3.38 -2.31
CA VAL A 74 4.13 2.09 -2.18
C VAL A 74 2.97 1.97 -3.17
N ILE A 75 2.32 3.09 -3.49
CA ILE A 75 1.16 3.14 -4.41
C ILE A 75 1.63 3.20 -5.88
N GLU A 76 2.81 3.76 -6.13
CA GLU A 76 3.39 3.87 -7.48
C GLU A 76 4.10 2.59 -7.95
N LYS A 77 4.34 1.65 -7.02
CA LYS A 77 5.00 0.37 -7.25
C LYS A 77 4.08 -0.63 -7.98
#